data_AF-A0A1F7MDZ1-F1
#
_entry.id   AF-A0A1F7MDZ1-F1
#
_cell.length_a   1.000
_cell.length_b   1.000
_cell.length_c   1.000
_cell.angle_alpha   90.00
_cell.angle_beta   90.00
_cell.angle_gamma   90.00
#
_symmetry.space_group_name_H-M   'P 1'
#
loop_
_entity.id
_entity.type
_entity.pdbx_description
1 polymer ?
#
loop_
_entity_poly.entity_id
_entity_poly.type
_entity_poly.pdbx_seq_one_letter_code
_entity_poly.pdbx_strand_id
1 'polypeptide(L)'
;MFQSVEEVQQRFREARYIASRRVATVVYLAARMGRPVLIEGPAGVGKTELAKTLSDVTGRRLIRLQCYEGLDEGKALYEWKYAKQLLYTQLLRERIGELIADAPSLPEAVGKIAGQEDAFFSFRFLSPRPLLQAILADEPVVLLVDEIDKAEPEFEAFLLEVLSDFQVSVPELGTVRAKHIPLVVLTSNNARELSDGLKRRCLHLFIDFPPPADELAIIRLKVPEVPAELAKAVVNAVQKIRAMDLRKLPSVSESLDWARSLVILNAQELDPAIVESTLSMLVKHEKDLERVRGALDKVLAE
;
A
#
# COMPACT_ATOMS: atom_id res chain seq x y z
N MET A 1 -9.85 -6.76 17.54
CA MET A 1 -9.76 -5.29 17.33
C MET A 1 -8.97 -4.72 18.49
N PHE A 2 -8.16 -3.68 18.27
CA PHE A 2 -7.27 -3.13 19.31
C PHE A 2 -8.07 -2.50 20.48
N GLN A 3 -7.58 -2.71 21.70
CA GLN A 3 -8.15 -2.23 22.95
C GLN A 3 -7.54 -0.89 23.40
N SER A 4 -6.26 -0.65 23.09
CA SER A 4 -5.57 0.61 23.41
C SER A 4 -4.50 0.97 22.38
N VAL A 5 -3.95 2.19 22.50
CA VAL A 5 -2.82 2.65 21.68
C VAL A 5 -1.55 1.86 22.02
N GLU A 6 -1.37 1.52 23.30
CA GLU A 6 -0.24 0.74 23.79
C GLU A 6 -0.27 -0.69 23.22
N GLU A 7 -1.46 -1.30 23.09
CA GLU A 7 -1.60 -2.61 22.44
C GLU A 7 -1.14 -2.54 20.97
N VAL A 8 -1.49 -1.48 20.25
CA VAL A 8 -1.03 -1.28 18.87
C VAL A 8 0.50 -1.23 18.82
N GLN A 9 1.14 -0.43 19.69
CA GLN A 9 2.60 -0.34 19.72
C GLN A 9 3.27 -1.68 20.01
N GLN A 10 2.75 -2.42 20.99
CA GLN A 10 3.32 -3.71 21.39
C GLN A 10 3.20 -4.74 20.27
N ARG A 11 2.02 -4.89 19.68
CA ARG A 11 1.78 -5.87 18.62
C ARG A 11 2.51 -5.53 17.32
N PHE A 12 2.64 -4.24 17.00
CA PHE A 12 3.45 -3.81 15.86
C PHE A 12 4.93 -4.11 16.09
N ARG A 13 5.44 -3.91 17.31
CA ARG A 13 6.83 -4.25 17.67
C ARG A 13 7.09 -5.74 17.54
N GLU A 14 6.17 -6.58 18.00
CA GLU A 14 6.23 -8.05 17.82
C GLU A 14 6.25 -8.45 16.34
N ALA A 15 5.47 -7.76 15.50
CA ALA A 15 5.48 -7.90 14.05
C ALA A 15 6.67 -7.18 13.36
N ARG A 16 7.72 -6.85 14.11
CA ARG A 16 8.97 -6.22 13.63
C ARG A 16 8.76 -4.85 12.97
N TYR A 17 7.84 -4.03 13.48
CA TYR A 17 7.61 -2.64 13.07
C TYR A 17 7.64 -1.70 14.29
N ILE A 18 8.47 -0.64 14.23
CA ILE A 18 8.52 0.37 15.30
C ILE A 18 7.47 1.45 15.02
N ALA A 19 6.33 1.35 15.71
CA ALA A 19 5.27 2.35 15.64
C ALA A 19 5.49 3.46 16.69
N SER A 20 5.71 4.69 16.23
CA SER A 20 5.69 5.86 17.11
C SER A 20 4.29 6.03 17.73
N ARG A 21 4.20 6.77 18.83
CA ARG A 21 2.92 7.00 19.51
C ARG A 21 1.87 7.63 18.58
N ARG A 22 2.30 8.52 17.68
CA ARG A 22 1.44 9.14 16.66
C ARG A 22 0.88 8.10 15.70
N VAL A 23 1.75 7.25 15.15
CA VAL A 23 1.36 6.16 14.25
C VAL A 23 0.36 5.22 14.93
N ALA A 24 0.67 4.78 16.14
CA ALA A 24 -0.20 3.87 16.89
C ALA A 24 -1.56 4.49 17.22
N THR A 25 -1.60 5.78 17.56
CA THR A 25 -2.85 6.51 17.83
C THR A 25 -3.73 6.55 16.58
N VAL A 26 -3.17 6.91 15.42
CA VAL A 26 -3.95 6.98 14.17
C VAL A 26 -4.47 5.61 13.76
N VAL A 27 -3.64 4.56 13.85
CA VAL A 27 -4.06 3.18 13.55
C VAL A 27 -5.18 2.72 14.50
N TYR A 28 -5.06 3.00 15.80
CA TYR A 28 -6.08 2.69 16.79
C TYR A 28 -7.41 3.38 16.47
N LEU A 29 -7.38 4.69 16.19
CA LEU A 29 -8.57 5.47 15.85
C LEU A 29 -9.19 5.01 14.54
N ALA A 30 -8.38 4.75 13.50
CA ALA A 30 -8.85 4.23 12.23
C ALA A 30 -9.60 2.91 12.39
N ALA A 31 -9.03 1.98 13.17
CA ALA A 31 -9.62 0.68 13.41
C ALA A 31 -10.94 0.75 14.19
N ARG A 32 -11.10 1.74 15.07
CA ARG A 32 -12.33 1.95 15.86
C ARG A 32 -13.40 2.74 15.12
N MET A 33 -13.01 3.71 14.31
CA MET A 33 -13.92 4.58 13.57
C MET A 33 -14.32 4.01 12.20
N GLY A 34 -13.60 3.01 11.69
CA GLY A 34 -13.79 2.50 10.32
C GLY A 34 -13.42 3.54 9.26
N ARG A 35 -12.54 4.49 9.59
CA ARG A 35 -12.10 5.54 8.66
C ARG A 35 -10.80 5.15 7.94
N PRO A 36 -10.66 5.47 6.65
CA PRO A 36 -9.39 5.30 5.93
C PRO A 36 -8.26 6.11 6.55
N VAL A 37 -7.02 5.62 6.45
CA VAL A 37 -5.80 6.34 6.84
C VAL A 37 -5.05 6.75 5.59
N LEU A 38 -4.75 8.04 5.43
CA LEU A 38 -3.85 8.55 4.41
C LEU A 38 -2.47 8.77 5.02
N ILE A 39 -1.48 8.03 4.53
CA ILE A 39 -0.10 8.08 4.97
C ILE A 39 0.73 8.85 3.94
N GLU A 40 1.24 10.01 4.34
CA GLU A 40 2.14 10.84 3.53
C GLU A 40 3.56 10.82 4.11
N GLY A 41 4.55 11.01 3.26
CA GLY A 41 5.95 11.11 3.68
C GLY A 41 6.95 10.73 2.60
N PRO A 42 8.26 10.80 2.88
CA PRO A 42 9.30 10.38 1.92
C PRO A 42 9.21 8.90 1.55
N ALA A 43 9.80 8.52 0.42
CA ALA A 43 9.90 7.10 0.04
C ALA A 43 10.81 6.34 1.02
N GLY A 44 10.49 5.07 1.30
CA GLY A 44 11.34 4.20 2.12
C GLY A 44 11.31 4.48 3.64
N VAL A 45 10.30 5.20 4.15
CA VAL A 45 10.06 5.41 5.60
C VAL A 45 9.11 4.37 6.24
N GLY A 46 8.69 3.35 5.48
CA GLY A 46 7.87 2.26 6.00
C GLY A 46 6.34 2.45 5.88
N LYS A 47 5.85 3.31 4.98
CA LYS A 47 4.41 3.53 4.74
C LYS A 47 3.69 2.25 4.29
N THR A 48 4.20 1.59 3.25
CA THR A 48 3.65 0.33 2.73
C THR A 48 3.80 -0.82 3.74
N GLU A 49 4.91 -0.83 4.49
CA GLU A 49 5.17 -1.85 5.53
C GLU A 49 4.16 -1.75 6.69
N LEU A 50 3.69 -0.54 7.01
CA LEU A 50 2.65 -0.34 8.03
C LEU A 50 1.37 -1.11 7.67
N ALA A 51 0.92 -1.05 6.41
CA ALA A 51 -0.29 -1.77 5.97
C ALA A 51 -0.11 -3.30 6.02
N LYS A 52 1.07 -3.80 5.67
CA LYS A 52 1.39 -5.24 5.80
C LYS A 52 1.39 -5.67 7.26
N THR A 53 2.06 -4.91 8.12
CA THR A 53 2.09 -5.14 9.56
C THR A 53 0.68 -5.13 10.15
N LEU A 54 -0.17 -4.19 9.70
CA LEU A 54 -1.57 -4.12 10.12
C LEU A 54 -2.34 -5.39 9.73
N SER A 55 -2.14 -5.90 8.52
CA SER A 55 -2.72 -7.17 8.05
C SER A 55 -2.26 -8.34 8.91
N ASP A 56 -0.95 -8.48 9.14
CA ASP A 56 -0.37 -9.56 9.94
C ASP A 56 -0.88 -9.53 11.39
N VAL A 57 -0.84 -8.35 12.02
CA VAL A 57 -1.28 -8.17 13.41
C VAL A 57 -2.79 -8.38 13.55
N THR A 58 -3.59 -7.97 12.57
CA THR A 58 -5.06 -8.17 12.66
C THR A 58 -5.51 -9.54 12.18
N GLY A 59 -4.62 -10.35 11.60
CA GLY A 59 -4.94 -11.63 10.97
C GLY A 59 -5.85 -11.50 9.75
N ARG A 60 -5.91 -10.30 9.15
CA ARG A 60 -6.79 -10.00 8.02
C ARG A 60 -6.04 -10.14 6.71
N ARG A 61 -6.70 -10.65 5.68
CA ARG A 61 -6.10 -10.71 4.33
C ARG A 61 -5.75 -9.30 3.82
N LEU A 62 -4.53 -9.13 3.32
CA LEU A 62 -4.10 -7.91 2.63
C LEU A 62 -4.53 -7.96 1.16
N ILE A 63 -5.26 -6.94 0.74
CA ILE A 63 -5.57 -6.67 -0.67
C ILE A 63 -4.84 -5.40 -1.06
N ARG A 64 -4.00 -5.47 -2.10
CA ARG A 64 -3.20 -4.33 -2.56
C ARG A 64 -3.70 -3.85 -3.91
N LEU A 65 -3.96 -2.56 -4.00
CA LEU A 65 -4.12 -1.80 -5.22
C LEU A 65 -2.88 -0.91 -5.38
N GLN A 66 -2.11 -1.14 -6.44
CA GLN A 66 -0.98 -0.28 -6.79
C GLN A 66 -1.46 0.81 -7.74
N CYS A 67 -1.25 2.07 -7.37
CA CYS A 67 -1.51 3.21 -8.25
C CYS A 67 -0.28 3.53 -9.11
N TYR A 68 -0.56 3.88 -10.36
CA TYR A 68 0.40 4.25 -11.39
C TYR A 68 -0.34 5.03 -12.48
N GLU A 69 0.40 5.71 -13.36
CA GLU A 69 -0.16 6.52 -14.45
C GLU A 69 -0.91 5.65 -15.47
N GLY A 70 -2.13 6.04 -15.83
CA GLY A 70 -3.02 5.21 -16.67
C GLY A 70 -3.67 4.02 -15.95
N LEU A 71 -3.76 4.05 -14.61
CA LEU A 71 -4.66 3.18 -13.87
C LEU A 71 -6.12 3.61 -14.13
N ASP A 72 -6.93 2.68 -14.62
CA ASP A 72 -8.35 2.90 -14.91
C ASP A 72 -9.26 2.16 -13.89
N GLU A 73 -10.56 2.49 -13.94
CA GLU A 73 -11.58 1.83 -13.13
C GLU A 73 -11.62 0.32 -13.38
N GLY A 74 -11.43 -0.12 -14.62
CA GLY A 74 -11.44 -1.55 -14.99
C GLY A 74 -10.38 -2.36 -14.24
N LYS A 75 -9.14 -1.86 -14.13
CA LYS A 75 -8.06 -2.55 -13.40
C LYS A 75 -8.17 -2.44 -11.89
N ALA A 76 -8.87 -1.43 -11.37
CA ALA A 76 -9.05 -1.23 -9.94
C ALA A 76 -10.30 -1.94 -9.38
N LEU A 77 -11.40 -1.95 -10.13
CA LEU A 77 -12.71 -2.42 -9.72
C LEU A 77 -13.06 -3.80 -10.29
N TYR A 78 -13.26 -3.94 -11.61
CA TYR A 78 -13.53 -5.22 -12.24
C TYR A 78 -13.30 -5.24 -13.76
N GLU A 79 -13.12 -6.45 -14.29
CA GLU A 79 -13.17 -6.72 -15.73
C GLU A 79 -14.13 -7.84 -16.06
N TRP A 80 -14.88 -7.69 -17.15
CA TRP A 80 -15.71 -8.76 -17.70
C TRP A 80 -14.87 -9.80 -18.44
N LYS A 81 -15.09 -11.07 -18.13
CA LYS A 81 -14.51 -12.22 -18.82
C LYS A 81 -15.33 -12.57 -20.05
N TYR A 82 -15.33 -11.68 -21.05
CA TYR A 82 -16.13 -11.83 -22.27
C TYR A 82 -15.89 -13.16 -23.00
N ALA A 83 -14.65 -13.65 -23.06
CA ALA A 83 -14.35 -14.95 -23.67
C ALA A 83 -15.08 -16.12 -22.98
N LYS A 84 -15.17 -16.08 -21.63
CA LYS A 84 -15.92 -17.07 -20.85
C LYS A 84 -17.41 -16.93 -21.06
N GLN A 85 -17.91 -15.70 -21.12
CA GLN A 85 -19.32 -15.39 -21.40
C GLN A 85 -19.72 -15.92 -22.78
N LEU A 86 -18.93 -15.63 -23.82
CA LEU A 86 -19.15 -16.11 -25.19
C LEU A 86 -19.13 -17.65 -25.28
N LEU A 87 -18.18 -18.30 -24.61
CA LEU A 87 -18.12 -19.77 -24.56
C LEU A 87 -19.39 -20.34 -23.91
N TYR A 88 -19.88 -19.76 -22.82
CA TYR A 88 -21.12 -20.18 -22.18
C TYR A 88 -22.32 -19.98 -23.11
N THR A 89 -22.41 -18.84 -23.79
CA THR A 89 -23.47 -18.59 -24.79
C THR A 89 -23.44 -19.60 -25.94
N GLN A 90 -22.24 -20.00 -26.39
CA GLN A 90 -22.09 -21.04 -27.41
C GLN A 90 -22.52 -22.43 -26.92
N LEU A 91 -22.13 -22.82 -25.70
CA LEU A 91 -22.52 -24.09 -25.10
C LEU A 91 -24.03 -24.18 -24.85
N LEU A 92 -24.67 -23.04 -24.54
CA LEU A 92 -26.11 -22.97 -24.30
C LEU A 92 -26.93 -22.69 -25.56
N ARG A 93 -26.31 -22.60 -26.74
CA ARG A 93 -26.99 -22.20 -27.98
C ARG A 93 -28.22 -23.05 -28.30
N GLU A 94 -28.14 -24.36 -28.15
CA GLU A 94 -29.27 -25.27 -28.40
C GLU A 94 -30.42 -25.02 -27.43
N ARG A 95 -30.11 -24.86 -26.13
CA ARG A 95 -31.11 -24.53 -25.09
C ARG A 95 -31.74 -23.15 -25.28
N ILE A 96 -30.95 -22.15 -25.68
CA ILE A 96 -31.47 -20.82 -26.02
C ILE A 96 -32.41 -20.92 -27.23
N GLY A 97 -32.04 -21.74 -28.23
CA GLY A 97 -32.88 -22.03 -29.39
C GLY A 97 -34.23 -22.65 -29.02
N GLU A 98 -34.25 -23.62 -28.09
CA GLU A 98 -35.49 -24.18 -27.54
C GLU A 98 -36.34 -23.13 -26.81
N LEU A 99 -35.70 -22.24 -26.03
CA LEU A 99 -36.35 -21.20 -25.22
C LEU A 99 -37.08 -20.13 -26.04
N ILE A 100 -36.60 -19.84 -27.24
CA ILE A 100 -37.15 -18.81 -28.13
C ILE A 100 -37.96 -19.41 -29.29
N ALA A 101 -38.09 -20.74 -29.37
CA ALA A 101 -38.71 -21.43 -30.50
C ALA A 101 -40.18 -21.06 -30.73
N ASP A 102 -40.89 -20.69 -29.67
CA ASP A 102 -42.30 -20.27 -29.67
C ASP A 102 -42.47 -18.74 -29.75
N ALA A 103 -41.37 -17.97 -29.84
CA ALA A 103 -41.45 -16.52 -29.95
C ALA A 103 -41.85 -16.10 -31.39
N PRO A 104 -42.99 -15.41 -31.58
CA PRO A 104 -43.48 -15.01 -32.90
C PRO A 104 -42.69 -13.86 -33.55
N SER A 105 -41.83 -13.17 -32.79
CA SER A 105 -41.03 -12.05 -33.30
C SER A 105 -39.67 -11.94 -32.60
N LEU A 106 -38.70 -11.31 -33.29
CA LEU A 106 -37.37 -11.03 -32.75
C LEU A 106 -37.40 -10.24 -31.41
N PRO A 107 -38.23 -9.19 -31.25
CA PRO A 107 -38.34 -8.49 -29.97
C PRO A 107 -38.83 -9.38 -28.81
N GLU A 108 -39.77 -10.29 -29.06
CA GLU A 108 -40.25 -11.23 -28.03
C GLU A 108 -39.20 -12.28 -27.68
N ALA A 109 -38.45 -12.77 -28.67
CA ALA A 109 -37.31 -13.67 -28.44
C ALA A 109 -36.23 -12.99 -27.58
N VAL A 110 -35.90 -11.73 -27.87
CA VAL A 110 -34.96 -10.93 -27.07
C VAL A 110 -35.50 -10.72 -25.65
N GLY A 111 -36.79 -10.42 -25.49
CA GLY A 111 -37.42 -10.27 -24.17
C GLY A 111 -37.34 -11.55 -23.32
N LYS A 112 -37.55 -12.73 -23.92
CA LYS A 112 -37.39 -14.01 -23.23
C LYS A 112 -35.94 -14.27 -22.77
N ILE A 113 -34.96 -13.89 -23.58
CA ILE A 113 -33.53 -13.99 -23.23
C ILE A 113 -33.16 -12.96 -22.15
N ALA A 114 -33.66 -11.73 -22.25
CA ALA A 114 -33.45 -10.68 -21.26
C ALA A 114 -34.04 -11.05 -19.89
N GLY A 115 -35.15 -11.79 -19.85
CA GLY A 115 -35.66 -12.42 -18.63
C GLY A 115 -34.72 -13.44 -17.97
N GLN A 116 -33.58 -13.76 -18.61
CA GLN A 116 -32.48 -14.57 -18.11
C GLN A 116 -31.17 -13.76 -18.01
N GLU A 117 -31.23 -12.43 -17.85
CA GLU A 117 -30.04 -11.55 -17.75
C GLU A 117 -29.00 -12.05 -16.74
N ASP A 118 -29.43 -12.58 -15.59
CA ASP A 118 -28.57 -13.19 -14.56
C ASP A 118 -27.70 -14.36 -15.09
N ALA A 119 -28.17 -15.06 -16.13
CA ALA A 119 -27.44 -16.17 -16.74
C ALA A 119 -26.24 -15.70 -17.56
N PHE A 120 -26.25 -14.44 -18.02
CA PHE A 120 -25.21 -13.87 -18.89
C PHE A 120 -24.41 -12.76 -18.21
N PHE A 121 -25.04 -11.96 -17.36
CA PHE A 121 -24.44 -10.88 -16.58
C PHE A 121 -24.57 -11.22 -15.10
N SER A 122 -23.57 -11.94 -14.59
CA SER A 122 -23.46 -12.26 -13.16
C SER A 122 -22.01 -12.21 -12.71
N PHE A 123 -21.82 -12.22 -11.39
CA PHE A 123 -20.50 -12.32 -10.75
C PHE A 123 -19.66 -13.51 -11.27
N ARG A 124 -20.26 -14.51 -11.95
CA ARG A 124 -19.55 -15.65 -12.57
C ARG A 124 -18.67 -15.26 -13.77
N PHE A 125 -19.02 -14.18 -14.46
CA PHE A 125 -18.27 -13.63 -15.60
C PHE A 125 -17.50 -12.37 -15.24
N LEU A 126 -17.66 -11.88 -14.01
CA LEU A 126 -16.96 -10.72 -13.52
C LEU A 126 -15.66 -11.15 -12.83
N SER A 127 -14.54 -10.54 -13.22
CA SER A 127 -13.25 -10.72 -12.59
C SER A 127 -13.03 -9.59 -11.58
N PRO A 128 -13.24 -9.83 -10.27
CA PRO A 128 -13.09 -8.76 -9.30
C PRO A 128 -11.63 -8.34 -9.19
N ARG A 129 -11.38 -7.04 -9.21
CA ARG A 129 -10.07 -6.42 -8.98
C ARG A 129 -9.99 -5.89 -7.54
N PRO A 130 -8.84 -5.35 -7.07
CA PRO A 130 -8.61 -5.11 -5.65
C PRO A 130 -9.74 -4.39 -4.90
N LEU A 131 -10.36 -3.36 -5.48
CA LEU A 131 -11.46 -2.63 -4.81
C LEU A 131 -12.69 -3.52 -4.64
N LEU A 132 -13.18 -4.14 -5.72
CA LEU A 132 -14.35 -5.01 -5.62
C LEU A 132 -14.07 -6.27 -4.77
N GLN A 133 -12.85 -6.80 -4.82
CA GLN A 133 -12.42 -7.90 -3.95
C GLN A 133 -12.51 -7.53 -2.47
N ALA A 134 -12.20 -6.28 -2.12
CA ALA A 134 -12.31 -5.80 -0.75
C ALA A 134 -13.78 -5.60 -0.32
N ILE A 135 -14.63 -5.09 -1.21
CA ILE A 135 -16.07 -4.90 -0.98
C ILE A 135 -16.79 -6.23 -0.82
N LEU A 136 -16.51 -7.21 -1.69
CA LEU A 136 -17.20 -8.51 -1.70
C LEU A 136 -16.68 -9.50 -0.66
N ALA A 137 -15.59 -9.18 0.05
CA ALA A 137 -14.93 -10.11 0.96
C ALA A 137 -15.88 -10.61 2.06
N ASP A 138 -15.96 -11.92 2.23
CA ASP A 138 -16.75 -12.58 3.27
C ASP A 138 -16.11 -12.45 4.67
N GLU A 139 -14.87 -11.98 4.74
CA GLU A 139 -14.14 -11.73 5.98
C GLU A 139 -13.57 -10.31 5.97
N PRO A 140 -13.37 -9.67 7.15
CA PRO A 140 -12.73 -8.36 7.23
C PRO A 140 -11.31 -8.37 6.64
N VAL A 141 -11.02 -7.41 5.76
CA VAL A 141 -9.71 -7.29 5.08
C VAL A 141 -8.98 -5.99 5.43
N VAL A 142 -7.71 -5.93 5.04
CA VAL A 142 -6.94 -4.67 4.94
C VAL A 142 -6.81 -4.34 3.45
N LEU A 143 -7.26 -3.16 3.05
CA LEU A 143 -7.09 -2.63 1.70
C LEU A 143 -5.97 -1.60 1.69
N LEU A 144 -4.89 -1.90 0.98
CA LEU A 144 -3.78 -0.98 0.73
C LEU A 144 -3.95 -0.35 -0.65
N VAL A 145 -4.11 0.97 -0.70
CA VAL A 145 -4.00 1.78 -1.92
C VAL A 145 -2.62 2.44 -1.93
N ASP A 146 -1.70 1.85 -2.68
CA ASP A 146 -0.29 2.21 -2.66
C ASP A 146 0.02 3.29 -3.71
N GLU A 147 0.85 4.27 -3.36
CA GLU A 147 1.26 5.40 -4.22
C GLU A 147 0.10 6.13 -4.95
N ILE A 148 -0.96 6.50 -4.21
CA ILE A 148 -2.15 7.17 -4.78
C ILE A 148 -1.82 8.47 -5.52
N ASP A 149 -0.72 9.13 -5.17
CA ASP A 149 -0.20 10.33 -5.83
C ASP A 149 0.26 10.11 -7.28
N LYS A 150 0.39 8.85 -7.72
CA LYS A 150 0.67 8.50 -9.12
C LYS A 150 -0.58 8.26 -9.97
N ALA A 151 -1.76 8.23 -9.36
CA ALA A 151 -3.00 8.07 -10.09
C ALA A 151 -3.52 9.42 -10.62
N GLU A 152 -4.36 9.36 -11.65
CA GLU A 152 -5.02 10.53 -12.23
C GLU A 152 -6.14 11.06 -11.31
N PRO A 153 -6.47 12.38 -11.36
CA PRO A 153 -7.55 12.96 -10.52
C PRO A 153 -8.90 12.26 -10.66
N GLU A 154 -9.22 11.79 -11.86
CA GLU A 154 -10.46 11.06 -12.17
C GLU A 154 -10.56 9.78 -11.33
N PHE A 155 -9.44 9.07 -11.18
CA PHE A 155 -9.35 7.89 -10.34
C PHE A 155 -9.49 8.24 -8.85
N GLU A 156 -8.91 9.36 -8.39
CA GLU A 156 -9.11 9.83 -7.01
C GLU A 156 -10.58 10.10 -6.69
N ALA A 157 -11.30 10.73 -7.62
CA ALA A 157 -12.73 11.03 -7.45
C ALA A 157 -13.57 9.74 -7.37
N PHE A 158 -13.29 8.77 -8.24
CA PHE A 158 -13.89 7.45 -8.18
C PHE A 158 -13.59 6.75 -6.85
N LEU A 159 -12.32 6.71 -6.42
CA LEU A 159 -11.93 6.09 -5.16
C LEU A 159 -12.63 6.75 -3.97
N LEU A 160 -12.81 8.07 -3.99
CA LEU A 160 -13.51 8.82 -2.96
C LEU A 160 -14.97 8.39 -2.80
N GLU A 161 -15.67 8.12 -3.91
CA GLU A 161 -17.03 7.58 -3.91
C GLU A 161 -17.06 6.22 -3.19
N VAL A 162 -16.16 5.32 -3.59
CA VAL A 162 -16.05 3.97 -3.00
C VAL A 162 -15.73 4.04 -1.50
N LEU A 163 -14.80 4.89 -1.09
CA LEU A 163 -14.38 5.01 0.31
C LEU A 163 -15.39 5.73 1.21
N SER A 164 -16.33 6.49 0.63
CA SER A 164 -17.33 7.23 1.41
C SER A 164 -18.46 6.31 1.88
N ASP A 165 -18.98 5.48 0.99
CA ASP A 165 -20.14 4.63 1.26
C ASP A 165 -19.80 3.13 1.33
N PHE A 166 -18.55 2.75 1.07
CA PHE A 166 -18.10 1.36 0.94
C PHE A 166 -19.03 0.54 0.05
N GLN A 167 -19.38 1.13 -1.09
CA GLN A 167 -20.21 0.52 -2.12
C GLN A 167 -19.68 0.87 -3.50
N VAL A 168 -20.04 0.07 -4.49
CA VAL A 168 -19.65 0.25 -5.89
C VAL A 168 -20.85 -0.02 -6.77
N SER A 169 -21.05 0.80 -7.80
CA SER A 169 -22.12 0.61 -8.78
C SER A 169 -21.58 -0.20 -9.95
N VAL A 170 -22.14 -1.38 -10.17
CA VAL A 170 -21.84 -2.21 -11.35
C VAL A 170 -23.05 -2.07 -12.28
N PRO A 171 -22.95 -1.40 -13.44
CA PRO A 171 -24.10 -1.10 -14.31
C PRO A 171 -25.01 -2.31 -14.58
N GLU A 172 -24.43 -3.48 -14.78
CA GLU A 172 -25.16 -4.72 -15.10
C GLU A 172 -25.63 -5.49 -13.88
N LEU A 173 -25.08 -5.25 -12.68
CA LEU A 173 -25.40 -5.99 -11.44
C LEU A 173 -26.03 -5.11 -10.35
N GLY A 174 -26.20 -3.82 -10.61
CA GLY A 174 -26.62 -2.83 -9.63
C GLY A 174 -25.54 -2.47 -8.61
N THR A 175 -25.96 -1.83 -7.52
CA THR A 175 -25.06 -1.37 -6.45
C THR A 175 -24.71 -2.49 -5.49
N VAL A 176 -23.41 -2.74 -5.33
CA VAL A 176 -22.84 -3.73 -4.42
C VAL A 176 -22.29 -3.02 -3.19
N ARG A 177 -22.80 -3.36 -2.02
CA ARG A 177 -22.32 -2.82 -0.73
C ARG A 177 -21.34 -3.77 -0.05
N ALA A 178 -20.40 -3.22 0.71
CA ALA A 178 -19.42 -4.02 1.43
C ALA A 178 -20.09 -4.88 2.50
N LYS A 179 -19.74 -6.17 2.52
CA LYS A 179 -20.17 -7.08 3.60
C LYS A 179 -19.49 -6.73 4.92
N HIS A 180 -18.20 -6.41 4.84
CA HIS A 180 -17.38 -5.94 5.95
C HIS A 180 -16.61 -4.70 5.52
N ILE A 181 -16.64 -3.65 6.34
CA ILE A 181 -15.86 -2.43 6.07
C ILE A 181 -14.36 -2.78 6.20
N PRO A 182 -13.56 -2.61 5.13
CA PRO A 182 -12.14 -2.90 5.17
C PRO A 182 -11.39 -1.85 6.00
N LEU A 183 -10.27 -2.24 6.60
CA LEU A 183 -9.30 -1.25 7.08
C LEU A 183 -8.53 -0.72 5.88
N VAL A 184 -8.70 0.56 5.58
CA VAL A 184 -8.09 1.17 4.39
C VAL A 184 -6.85 1.96 4.77
N VAL A 185 -5.75 1.68 4.10
CA VAL A 185 -4.50 2.45 4.17
C VAL A 185 -4.19 2.96 2.77
N LEU A 186 -4.13 4.28 2.61
CA LEU A 186 -3.63 4.94 1.42
C LEU A 186 -2.22 5.43 1.69
N THR A 187 -1.32 5.33 0.72
CA THR A 187 0.04 5.87 0.86
C THR A 187 0.36 6.83 -0.27
N SER A 188 1.08 7.89 0.03
CA SER A 188 1.57 8.87 -0.93
C SER A 188 3.03 9.23 -0.66
N ASN A 189 3.80 9.42 -1.72
CA ASN A 189 5.17 9.94 -1.65
C ASN A 189 5.21 11.48 -1.76
N ASN A 190 4.06 12.14 -1.76
CA ASN A 190 3.91 13.57 -2.02
C ASN A 190 4.53 14.01 -3.36
N ALA A 191 4.49 13.15 -4.38
CA ALA A 191 4.90 13.52 -5.74
C ALA A 191 3.94 14.54 -6.37
N ARG A 192 2.67 14.49 -5.96
CA ARG A 192 1.61 15.42 -6.32
C ARG A 192 0.77 15.76 -5.10
N GLU A 193 0.18 16.95 -5.09
CA GLU A 193 -0.84 17.31 -4.11
C GLU A 193 -2.15 16.54 -4.37
N LEU A 194 -2.59 15.78 -3.36
CA LEU A 194 -3.86 15.07 -3.38
C LEU A 194 -5.04 16.00 -3.12
N SER A 195 -6.20 15.63 -3.65
CA SER A 195 -7.43 16.39 -3.49
C SER A 195 -7.86 16.60 -2.03
N ASP A 196 -8.39 17.78 -1.74
CA ASP A 196 -8.94 18.16 -0.43
C ASP A 196 -10.07 17.20 0.01
N GLY A 197 -10.86 16.70 -0.95
CA GLY A 197 -11.91 15.72 -0.68
C GLY A 197 -11.37 14.43 -0.07
N LEU A 198 -10.31 13.88 -0.65
CA LEU A 198 -9.65 12.67 -0.15
C LEU A 198 -9.03 12.90 1.23
N LYS A 199 -8.31 14.01 1.41
CA LYS A 199 -7.69 14.38 2.70
C LYS A 199 -8.73 14.50 3.82
N ARG A 200 -9.89 15.13 3.56
CA ARG A 200 -10.94 15.33 4.58
C ARG A 200 -11.66 14.04 4.97
N ARG A 201 -11.76 13.06 4.08
CA ARG A 201 -12.39 11.76 4.35
C ARG A 201 -11.45 10.79 5.08
N CYS A 202 -10.15 10.98 4.99
CA CYS A 202 -9.15 10.14 5.68
C CYS A 202 -8.72 10.72 7.03
N LEU A 203 -8.21 9.85 7.91
CA LEU A 203 -7.32 10.24 8.99
C LEU A 203 -5.93 10.47 8.40
N HIS A 204 -5.39 11.67 8.55
CA HIS A 204 -4.09 12.03 8.01
C HIS A 204 -2.95 11.61 8.95
N LEU A 205 -1.93 10.96 8.39
CA LEU A 205 -0.72 10.55 9.09
C LEU A 205 0.49 10.89 8.24
N PHE A 206 1.31 11.84 8.72
CA PHE A 206 2.63 12.08 8.13
C PHE A 206 3.68 11.22 8.84
N ILE A 207 4.42 10.41 8.08
CA ILE A 207 5.57 9.62 8.54
C ILE A 207 6.82 10.19 7.90
N ASP A 208 7.70 10.76 8.71
CA ASP A 208 9.00 11.26 8.29
C ASP A 208 10.11 10.25 8.62
N PHE A 209 11.36 10.60 8.31
CA PHE A 209 12.52 9.86 8.78
C PHE A 209 12.49 9.75 10.32
N PRO A 210 12.76 8.55 10.86
CA PRO A 210 12.70 8.31 12.29
C PRO A 210 13.80 9.10 13.04
N PRO A 211 13.53 9.52 14.29
CA PRO A 211 14.58 10.04 15.15
C PRO A 211 15.65 8.96 15.43
N PRO A 212 16.87 9.33 15.84
CA PRO A 212 17.97 8.39 16.03
C PRO A 212 17.62 7.19 16.92
N ALA A 213 16.86 7.42 18.00
CA ALA A 213 16.44 6.35 18.91
C ALA A 213 15.52 5.31 18.24
N ASP A 214 14.56 5.78 17.42
CA ASP A 214 13.64 4.90 16.70
C ASP A 214 14.35 4.20 15.54
N GLU A 215 15.26 4.88 14.84
CA GLU A 215 16.04 4.27 13.75
C GLU A 215 16.98 3.19 14.26
N LEU A 216 17.64 3.41 15.40
CA LEU A 216 18.46 2.40 16.06
C LEU A 216 17.63 1.17 16.46
N ALA A 217 16.42 1.39 16.98
CA ALA A 217 15.51 0.30 17.30
C ALA A 217 15.08 -0.46 16.04
N ILE A 218 14.82 0.24 14.92
CA ILE A 218 14.49 -0.37 13.63
C ILE A 218 15.65 -1.24 13.12
N ILE A 219 16.88 -0.73 13.12
CA ILE A 219 18.07 -1.46 12.68
C ILE A 219 18.27 -2.72 13.54
N ARG A 220 18.26 -2.59 14.87
CA ARG A 220 18.39 -3.75 15.78
C ARG A 220 17.30 -4.79 15.59
N LEU A 221 16.10 -4.37 15.25
CA LEU A 221 14.96 -5.25 15.05
C LEU A 221 15.00 -5.98 13.71
N LYS A 222 15.49 -5.33 12.65
CA LYS A 222 15.51 -5.85 11.27
C LYS A 222 16.85 -6.46 10.84
N VAL A 223 17.94 -6.14 11.55
CA VAL A 223 19.32 -6.63 11.35
C VAL A 223 19.92 -6.99 12.72
N PRO A 224 19.44 -8.04 13.39
CA PRO A 224 19.91 -8.40 14.74
C PRO A 224 21.39 -8.80 14.81
N GLU A 225 22.00 -9.13 13.67
CA GLU A 225 23.41 -9.53 13.55
C GLU A 225 24.40 -8.36 13.66
N VAL A 226 23.93 -7.12 13.54
CA VAL A 226 24.80 -5.94 13.61
C VAL A 226 25.26 -5.67 15.04
N PRO A 227 26.58 -5.47 15.28
CA PRO A 227 27.09 -5.09 16.60
C PRO A 227 26.43 -3.81 17.13
N ALA A 228 26.18 -3.75 18.44
CA ALA A 228 25.47 -2.65 19.07
C ALA A 228 26.11 -1.27 18.82
N GLU A 229 27.44 -1.18 18.89
CA GLU A 229 28.16 0.06 18.64
C GLU A 229 28.18 0.41 17.16
N LEU A 230 28.33 -0.57 16.26
CA LEU A 230 28.23 -0.35 14.82
C LEU A 230 26.84 0.17 14.42
N ALA A 231 25.77 -0.37 15.02
CA ALA A 231 24.41 0.10 14.78
C ALA A 231 24.24 1.58 15.15
N LYS A 232 24.78 2.00 16.30
CA LYS A 232 24.76 3.41 16.71
C LYS A 232 25.57 4.29 15.76
N ALA A 233 26.77 3.85 15.37
CA ALA A 233 27.62 4.56 14.44
C ALA A 233 26.93 4.75 13.08
N VAL A 234 26.26 3.70 12.57
CA VAL A 234 25.45 3.74 11.34
C VAL A 234 24.34 4.78 11.44
N VAL A 235 23.56 4.76 12.52
CA VAL A 235 22.48 5.75 12.72
C VAL A 235 23.04 7.17 12.78
N ASN A 236 24.11 7.39 13.56
CA ASN A 236 24.73 8.71 13.68
C ASN A 236 25.22 9.22 12.32
N ALA A 237 25.89 8.37 11.54
CA ALA A 237 26.34 8.71 10.19
C ALA A 237 25.16 9.04 9.26
N VAL A 238 24.11 8.21 9.23
CA VAL A 238 22.91 8.45 8.40
C VAL A 238 22.23 9.76 8.77
N GLN A 239 22.10 10.06 10.06
CA GLN A 239 21.47 11.30 10.54
C GLN A 239 22.29 12.53 10.14
N LYS A 240 23.63 12.45 10.22
CA LYS A 240 24.53 13.51 9.74
C LYS A 240 24.44 13.69 8.22
N ILE A 241 24.35 12.60 7.46
CA ILE A 241 24.15 12.63 6.00
C ILE A 241 22.80 13.26 5.64
N ARG A 242 21.72 12.93 6.35
CA ARG A 242 20.38 13.53 6.15
C ARG A 242 20.35 15.02 6.50
N ALA A 243 21.24 15.51 7.36
CA ALA A 243 21.38 16.94 7.67
C ALA A 243 22.15 17.71 6.59
N MET A 244 22.73 17.01 5.60
CA MET A 244 23.38 17.65 4.46
C MET A 244 22.35 18.02 3.39
N ASP A 245 22.68 19.04 2.61
CA ASP A 245 21.90 19.48 1.46
C ASP A 245 22.16 18.52 0.28
N LEU A 246 21.43 17.40 0.27
CA LEU A 246 21.47 16.38 -0.78
C LEU A 246 20.22 16.47 -1.64
N ARG A 247 20.36 16.11 -2.92
CA ARG A 247 19.19 16.02 -3.81
C ARG A 247 18.19 14.98 -3.32
N LYS A 248 18.69 13.84 -2.85
CA LYS A 248 17.86 12.77 -2.28
C LYS A 248 18.46 12.26 -0.98
N LEU A 249 17.71 12.43 0.10
CA LEU A 249 18.12 11.98 1.42
C LEU A 249 18.01 10.45 1.52
N PRO A 250 18.94 9.77 2.23
CA PRO A 250 18.88 8.34 2.43
C PRO A 250 17.66 7.95 3.29
N SER A 251 16.91 6.98 2.83
CA SER A 251 15.73 6.41 3.48
C SER A 251 16.07 5.39 4.56
N VAL A 252 15.06 4.91 5.28
CA VAL A 252 15.24 3.83 6.28
C VAL A 252 15.56 2.51 5.58
N SER A 253 15.03 2.28 4.38
CA SER A 253 15.41 1.12 3.56
C SER A 253 16.90 1.14 3.23
N GLU A 254 17.42 2.29 2.80
CA GLU A 254 18.84 2.46 2.49
C GLU A 254 19.73 2.31 3.74
N SER A 255 19.30 2.81 4.91
CA SER A 255 20.05 2.59 6.17
C SER A 255 20.07 1.13 6.61
N LEU A 256 18.99 0.38 6.42
CA LEU A 256 18.93 -1.06 6.65
C LEU A 256 19.83 -1.85 5.69
N ASP A 257 19.80 -1.52 4.40
CA ASP A 257 20.65 -2.18 3.39
C ASP A 257 22.13 -1.91 3.64
N TRP A 258 22.48 -0.71 4.08
CA TRP A 258 23.84 -0.37 4.47
C TRP A 258 24.29 -1.14 5.73
N ALA A 259 23.45 -1.20 6.78
CA ALA A 259 23.74 -2.00 7.97
C ALA A 259 23.96 -3.48 7.64
N ARG A 260 23.15 -4.07 6.75
CA ARG A 260 23.31 -5.46 6.28
C ARG A 260 24.62 -5.64 5.52
N SER A 261 24.98 -4.68 4.67
CA SER A 261 26.22 -4.72 3.90
C SER A 261 27.44 -4.71 4.82
N LEU A 262 27.43 -3.90 5.88
CA LEU A 262 28.50 -3.87 6.88
C LEU A 262 28.64 -5.19 7.64
N VAL A 263 27.53 -5.84 7.98
CA VAL A 263 27.54 -7.20 8.56
C VAL A 263 28.16 -8.21 7.60
N ILE A 264 27.77 -8.18 6.32
CA ILE A 264 28.32 -9.09 5.28
C ILE A 264 29.82 -8.90 5.11
N LEU A 265 30.31 -7.66 5.23
CA LEU A 265 31.73 -7.32 5.15
C LEU A 265 32.49 -7.60 6.46
N ASN A 266 31.83 -8.12 7.49
CA ASN A 266 32.38 -8.33 8.84
C ASN A 266 33.01 -7.07 9.45
N ALA A 267 32.47 -5.89 9.11
CA ALA A 267 32.91 -4.63 9.68
C ALA A 267 32.62 -4.61 11.20
N GLN A 268 33.60 -4.19 11.98
CA GLN A 268 33.43 -3.99 13.43
C GLN A 268 33.13 -2.53 13.78
N GLU A 269 33.63 -1.60 12.96
CA GLU A 269 33.50 -0.16 13.12
C GLU A 269 33.33 0.53 11.75
N LEU A 270 32.96 1.81 11.78
CA LEU A 270 32.88 2.65 10.58
C LEU A 270 34.21 3.38 10.38
N ASP A 271 35.15 2.73 9.67
CA ASP A 271 36.35 3.42 9.20
C ASP A 271 36.11 4.15 7.85
N PRO A 272 36.94 5.14 7.50
CA PRO A 272 36.78 5.89 6.25
C PRO A 272 36.78 5.03 4.98
N ALA A 273 37.58 3.96 4.92
CA ALA A 273 37.71 3.13 3.72
C ALA A 273 36.47 2.24 3.51
N ILE A 274 35.92 1.68 4.58
CA ILE A 274 34.66 0.92 4.55
C ILE A 274 33.52 1.84 4.17
N VAL A 275 33.45 3.04 4.75
CA VAL A 275 32.37 3.99 4.44
C VAL A 275 32.46 4.41 2.98
N GLU A 276 33.63 4.77 2.46
CA GLU A 276 33.81 5.18 1.07
C GLU A 276 33.44 4.08 0.07
N SER A 277 33.81 2.83 0.36
CA SER A 277 33.52 1.68 -0.50
C SER A 277 32.04 1.24 -0.46
N THR A 278 31.30 1.59 0.60
CA THR A 278 29.89 1.19 0.79
C THR A 278 28.88 2.33 0.66
N LEU A 279 29.34 3.58 0.51
CA LEU A 279 28.50 4.78 0.50
C LEU A 279 27.42 4.77 -0.59
N SER A 280 27.68 4.12 -1.72
CA SER A 280 26.75 3.93 -2.83
C SER A 280 25.49 3.13 -2.43
N MET A 281 25.51 2.42 -1.30
CA MET A 281 24.33 1.78 -0.73
C MET A 281 23.36 2.79 -0.14
N LEU A 282 23.88 3.86 0.48
CA LEU A 282 23.09 4.92 1.09
C LEU A 282 22.70 6.03 0.09
N VAL A 283 23.65 6.48 -0.72
CA VAL A 283 23.50 7.66 -1.56
C VAL A 283 23.62 7.26 -3.02
N LYS A 284 22.55 7.48 -3.81
CA LYS A 284 22.43 6.96 -5.18
C LYS A 284 22.84 7.95 -6.27
N HIS A 285 23.05 9.22 -5.94
CA HIS A 285 23.41 10.25 -6.90
C HIS A 285 24.89 10.62 -6.81
N GLU A 286 25.59 10.65 -7.95
CA GLU A 286 27.05 10.90 -7.99
C GLU A 286 27.45 12.21 -7.32
N LYS A 287 26.71 13.30 -7.60
CA LYS A 287 26.97 14.61 -6.97
C LYS A 287 26.76 14.60 -5.45
N ASP A 288 25.77 13.85 -4.98
CA ASP A 288 25.52 13.69 -3.55
C ASP A 288 26.64 12.83 -2.91
N LEU A 289 27.12 11.80 -3.62
CA LEU A 289 28.27 10.99 -3.20
C LEU A 289 29.54 11.82 -3.03
N GLU A 290 29.88 12.64 -4.02
CA GLU A 290 31.03 13.56 -3.95
C GLU A 290 30.92 14.52 -2.75
N ARG A 291 29.72 15.05 -2.50
CA ARG A 291 29.46 15.95 -1.38
C ARG A 291 29.65 15.27 -0.03
N VAL A 292 29.17 14.03 0.12
CA VAL A 292 29.35 13.25 1.34
C VAL A 292 30.80 12.80 1.52
N ARG A 293 31.49 12.40 0.44
CA ARG A 293 32.94 12.09 0.45
C ARG A 293 33.78 13.27 0.95
N GLY A 294 33.49 14.48 0.46
CA GLY A 294 34.15 15.70 0.91
C GLY A 294 33.86 16.09 2.38
N ALA A 295 32.92 15.41 3.04
CA ALA A 295 32.52 15.65 4.41
C ALA A 295 32.66 14.41 5.33
N LEU A 296 33.43 13.39 4.93
CA LEU A 296 33.57 12.13 5.69
C LEU A 296 34.01 12.36 7.13
N ASP A 297 34.97 13.25 7.38
CA ASP A 297 35.43 13.58 8.73
C ASP A 297 34.29 14.05 9.63
N LYS A 298 33.32 14.79 9.07
CA LYS A 298 32.14 15.25 9.81
C LYS A 298 31.14 14.12 10.05
N VAL A 299 30.97 13.24 9.07
CA VAL A 299 30.07 12.07 9.15
C VAL A 299 30.54 11.08 10.22
N LEU A 300 31.86 10.87 10.30
CA LEU A 300 32.48 9.89 11.19
C LEU A 300 32.90 10.45 12.55
N ALA A 301 32.84 11.77 12.75
CA ALA A 301 33.02 12.35 14.08
C ALA A 301 32.03 11.71 15.07
N GLU A 302 32.38 11.67 16.36
CA GLU A 302 31.46 11.22 17.41
C GLU A 302 30.28 12.19 17.61
#